data_AF-A0A4R1S4T8-F1
#
_entry.id   AF-A0A4R1S4T8-F1
#
_cell.length_a   1.000
_cell.length_b   1.000
_cell.length_c   1.000
_cell.angle_alpha   90.00
_cell.angle_beta   90.00
_cell.angle_gamma   90.00
#
_symmetry.space_group_name_H-M   'P 1'
#
loop_
_entity.id
_entity.type
_entity.pdbx_description
1 polymer ?
#
loop_
_entity_poly.entity_id
_entity_poly.type
_entity_poly.pdbx_seq_one_letter_code
_entity_poly.pdbx_strand_id
1 'polypeptide(L)'
;MDPLDKYSYWEDIAEYDLKTAEAMLDSGRYLYVVFMCQQAIEKITKGLFVLKSGEEPPRTHNILAIFEKIQFQPDQIMVKVEEYREFLEELLAFYISERYPSYKEKITLSVNHQSAVAILSKAKEVFAWLKSLKI
;
A
#
# COMPACT_ATOMS: atom_id res chain seq x y z
N MET A 1 -6.59 24.23 1.62
CA MET A 1 -6.67 23.01 2.43
C MET A 1 -5.26 22.77 2.94
N ASP A 2 -5.11 22.68 4.25
CA ASP A 2 -3.82 22.48 4.90
C ASP A 2 -3.22 21.11 4.50
N PRO A 3 -1.88 20.92 4.42
CA PRO A 3 -1.31 19.59 4.13
C PRO A 3 -1.78 18.50 5.09
N LEU A 4 -2.10 18.85 6.35
CA LEU A 4 -2.67 17.90 7.31
C LEU A 4 -4.10 17.49 6.94
N ASP A 5 -4.95 18.43 6.52
CA ASP A 5 -6.31 18.12 6.04
C ASP A 5 -6.27 17.20 4.83
N LYS A 6 -5.35 17.49 3.88
CA LYS A 6 -5.16 16.64 2.70
C LYS A 6 -4.66 15.25 3.10
N TYR A 7 -3.71 15.16 4.03
CA TYR A 7 -3.25 13.89 4.58
C TYR A 7 -4.40 13.09 5.20
N SER A 8 -5.25 13.73 6.01
CA SER A 8 -6.38 13.08 6.67
C SER A 8 -7.35 12.47 5.65
N TYR A 9 -7.62 13.16 4.54
CA TYR A 9 -8.39 12.57 3.44
C TYR A 9 -7.74 11.28 2.91
N TRP A 10 -6.42 11.29 2.66
CA TRP A 10 -5.68 10.10 2.21
C TRP A 10 -5.67 8.99 3.26
N GLU A 11 -5.51 9.33 4.54
CA GLU A 11 -5.56 8.41 5.67
C GLU A 11 -6.92 7.69 5.73
N ASP A 12 -8.02 8.44 5.66
CA ASP A 12 -9.38 7.89 5.72
C ASP A 12 -9.66 6.88 4.60
N ILE A 13 -9.32 7.24 3.36
CA ILE A 13 -9.55 6.34 2.21
C ILE A 13 -8.58 5.15 2.18
N ALA A 14 -7.44 5.25 2.85
CA ALA A 14 -6.48 4.16 2.98
C ALA A 14 -6.92 3.17 4.06
N GLU A 15 -7.43 3.67 5.19
CA GLU A 15 -8.01 2.84 6.24
C GLU A 15 -9.26 2.09 5.77
N TYR A 16 -10.11 2.75 4.98
CA TYR A 16 -11.27 2.11 4.38
C TYR A 16 -10.88 0.93 3.49
N ASP A 17 -9.84 1.09 2.66
CA ASP A 17 -9.33 0.01 1.82
C ASP A 17 -8.75 -1.13 2.65
N LEU A 18 -8.02 -0.84 3.73
CA LEU A 18 -7.48 -1.88 4.61
C LEU A 18 -8.57 -2.69 5.31
N LYS A 19 -9.64 -2.04 5.80
CA LYS A 19 -10.83 -2.71 6.33
C LYS A 19 -11.57 -3.50 5.26
N THR A 20 -11.59 -2.99 4.02
CA THR A 20 -12.16 -3.72 2.89
C THR A 20 -11.35 -4.99 2.61
N ALA A 21 -10.02 -4.96 2.72
CA ALA A 21 -9.17 -6.15 2.59
C ALA A 21 -9.53 -7.23 3.64
N GLU A 22 -9.84 -6.85 4.87
CA GLU A 22 -10.34 -7.77 5.91
C GLU A 22 -11.67 -8.42 5.49
N ALA A 23 -12.64 -7.61 5.06
CA ALA A 23 -13.92 -8.14 4.57
C ALA A 23 -13.78 -9.05 3.34
N MET A 24 -12.81 -8.77 2.46
CA MET A 24 -12.49 -9.64 1.31
C MET A 24 -11.90 -10.97 1.77
N LEU A 25 -11.10 -10.97 2.85
CA LEU A 25 -10.55 -12.20 3.41
C LEU A 25 -11.66 -13.07 4.00
N ASP A 26 -12.54 -12.48 4.81
CA ASP A 26 -13.67 -13.16 5.44
C ASP A 26 -14.63 -13.77 4.40
N SER A 27 -14.79 -13.11 3.25
CA SER A 27 -15.63 -13.58 2.15
C SER A 27 -14.94 -14.57 1.19
N GLY A 28 -13.67 -14.93 1.44
CA GLY A 28 -12.90 -15.85 0.60
C GLY A 28 -12.41 -15.25 -0.73
N ARG A 29 -12.44 -13.93 -0.88
CA ARG A 29 -12.08 -13.19 -2.10
C ARG A 29 -10.60 -12.80 -2.08
N TYR A 30 -9.72 -13.80 -2.08
CA TYR A 30 -8.30 -13.61 -1.80
C TYR A 30 -7.55 -12.68 -2.77
N LEU A 31 -7.87 -12.70 -4.06
CA LEU A 31 -7.28 -11.76 -5.01
C LEU A 31 -7.58 -10.30 -4.62
N TYR A 32 -8.81 -10.04 -4.18
CA TYR A 32 -9.23 -8.72 -3.74
C TYR A 32 -8.61 -8.31 -2.41
N VAL A 33 -8.19 -9.26 -1.56
CA VAL A 33 -7.39 -8.95 -0.36
C VAL A 33 -6.08 -8.28 -0.77
N VAL A 34 -5.38 -8.88 -1.72
CA VAL A 34 -4.08 -8.37 -2.20
C VAL A 34 -4.25 -7.02 -2.89
N PHE A 35 -5.25 -6.88 -3.76
CA PHE A 35 -5.58 -5.62 -4.41
C PHE A 35 -5.84 -4.50 -3.38
N MET A 36 -6.61 -4.80 -2.34
CA MET A 36 -6.94 -3.80 -1.32
C MET A 36 -5.77 -3.47 -0.41
N CYS A 37 -4.88 -4.42 -0.15
CA CYS A 37 -3.61 -4.15 0.53
C CYS A 37 -2.72 -3.19 -0.28
N GLN A 38 -2.55 -3.42 -1.59
CA GLN A 38 -1.84 -2.48 -2.47
C GLN A 38 -2.44 -1.07 -2.38
N GLN A 39 -3.76 -0.95 -2.53
CA GLN A 39 -4.42 0.35 -2.57
C GLN A 39 -4.31 1.09 -1.23
N ALA A 40 -4.48 0.39 -0.10
CA ALA A 40 -4.30 0.96 1.23
C ALA A 40 -2.88 1.50 1.44
N ILE A 41 -1.85 0.71 1.12
CA ILE A 41 -0.45 1.10 1.28
C ILE A 41 -0.08 2.26 0.33
N GLU A 42 -0.53 2.20 -0.92
CA GLU A 42 -0.30 3.27 -1.90
C GLU A 42 -0.92 4.59 -1.44
N LYS A 43 -2.18 4.57 -1.00
CA LYS A 43 -2.92 5.77 -0.56
C LYS A 43 -2.29 6.41 0.68
N ILE A 44 -1.92 5.63 1.69
CA ILE A 44 -1.28 6.21 2.89
C ILE A 44 0.11 6.77 2.57
N THR A 45 0.86 6.12 1.66
CA THR A 45 2.16 6.63 1.18
C THR A 45 1.99 7.93 0.40
N LYS A 46 0.94 8.04 -0.43
CA LYS A 46 0.56 9.30 -1.11
C LYS A 46 0.17 10.39 -0.11
N GLY A 47 -0.56 10.02 0.95
CA GLY A 47 -0.85 10.93 2.05
C GLY A 47 0.42 11.50 2.66
N LEU A 48 1.38 10.64 3.03
CA LEU A 48 2.69 11.07 3.57
C LEU A 48 3.44 11.99 2.60
N PHE A 49 3.43 11.67 1.30
CA PHE A 49 4.01 12.55 0.30
C PHE A 49 3.40 13.95 0.37
N VAL A 50 2.07 14.05 0.30
CA VAL A 50 1.35 15.33 0.36
C VAL A 50 1.66 16.09 1.66
N LEU A 51 1.72 15.38 2.79
CA LEU A 51 2.03 15.97 4.09
C LEU A 51 3.44 16.56 4.14
N LYS A 52 4.44 15.84 3.62
CA LYS A 52 5.85 16.21 3.75
C LYS A 52 6.32 17.17 2.64
N SER A 53 5.75 17.10 1.43
CA SER A 53 6.12 17.96 0.30
C SER A 53 5.20 19.17 0.12
N GLY A 54 3.94 19.08 0.56
CA GLY A 54 2.90 20.06 0.25
C GLY A 54 2.39 20.01 -1.20
N GLU A 55 2.90 19.07 -2.01
CA GLU A 55 2.56 18.91 -3.42
C GLU A 55 1.45 17.88 -3.64
N GLU A 56 0.90 17.86 -4.86
CA GLU A 56 -0.05 16.80 -5.27
C GLU A 56 0.68 15.47 -5.51
N PRO A 57 0.06 14.32 -5.15
CA PRO A 57 0.76 13.05 -5.17
C PRO A 57 1.07 12.62 -6.61
N PRO A 58 2.22 11.93 -6.82
CA PRO A 58 2.62 11.48 -8.14
C PRO A 58 1.61 10.48 -8.73
N ARG A 59 1.38 10.58 -10.04
CA ARG A 59 0.51 9.66 -10.81
C ARG A 59 1.23 8.34 -11.11
N THR A 60 1.52 7.58 -10.07
CA THR A 60 2.11 6.24 -10.13
C THR A 60 1.43 5.30 -9.14
N HIS A 61 1.56 4.00 -9.40
CA HIS A 61 1.18 2.91 -8.49
C HIS A 61 2.40 2.24 -7.85
N ASN A 62 3.61 2.58 -8.30
CA ASN A 62 4.82 2.07 -7.69
C ASN A 62 5.07 2.82 -6.38
N ILE A 63 4.82 2.15 -5.25
CA ILE A 63 4.95 2.70 -3.90
C ILE A 63 6.39 3.14 -3.62
N LEU A 64 7.39 2.36 -4.06
CA LEU A 64 8.82 2.71 -3.90
C LEU A 64 9.16 4.02 -4.63
N ALA A 65 8.63 4.22 -5.83
CA ALA A 65 8.82 5.47 -6.58
C ALA A 65 8.17 6.69 -5.91
N ILE A 66 7.19 6.48 -5.01
CA ILE A 66 6.63 7.56 -4.18
C ILE A 66 7.60 7.87 -3.04
N PHE A 67 8.11 6.84 -2.35
CA PHE A 67 9.10 6.98 -1.28
C PHE A 67 10.35 7.75 -1.72
N GLU A 68 10.89 7.45 -2.90
CA GLU A 68 12.06 8.15 -3.47
C GLU A 68 11.83 9.67 -3.65
N LYS A 69 10.58 10.11 -3.75
CA LYS A 69 10.21 11.52 -3.90
C LYS A 69 9.91 12.21 -2.57
N ILE A 70 9.82 11.45 -1.48
CA ILE A 70 9.65 12.02 -0.14
C ILE A 70 11.04 12.25 0.43
N GLN A 71 11.33 13.48 0.84
CA GLN A 71 12.55 13.78 1.57
C GLN A 71 12.42 13.29 3.01
N PHE A 72 12.76 12.02 3.25
CA PHE A 72 12.83 11.47 4.59
C PHE A 72 14.16 11.83 5.24
N GLN A 73 14.09 12.54 6.36
CA GLN A 73 15.15 12.57 7.37
C GLN A 73 14.58 11.91 8.63
N PRO A 74 15.27 10.97 9.30
CA PRO A 74 16.65 10.47 9.07
C PRO A 74 16.73 9.19 8.20
N ASP A 75 17.96 8.77 7.88
CA ASP A 75 18.33 7.56 7.09
C ASP A 75 17.63 6.27 7.53
N GLN A 76 17.21 6.18 8.80
CA GLN A 76 16.52 5.02 9.37
C GLN A 76 15.18 4.72 8.68
N ILE A 77 14.51 5.73 8.11
CA ILE A 77 13.28 5.51 7.34
C ILE A 77 13.61 4.76 6.06
N MET A 78 14.68 5.14 5.35
CA MET A 78 15.10 4.49 4.12
C MET A 78 15.57 3.05 4.35
N VAL A 79 16.25 2.78 5.48
CA VAL A 79 16.58 1.40 5.88
C VAL A 79 15.31 0.56 6.03
N LYS A 80 14.28 1.11 6.69
CA LYS A 80 13.02 0.39 6.88
C LYS A 80 12.18 0.27 5.61
N VAL A 81 12.25 1.23 4.68
CA VAL A 81 11.69 1.07 3.33
C VAL A 81 12.33 -0.12 2.63
N GLU A 82 13.65 -0.26 2.73
CA GLU A 82 14.40 -1.35 2.12
C GLU A 82 14.02 -2.71 2.72
N GLU A 83 13.79 -2.80 4.04
CA GLU A 83 13.25 -4.00 4.70
C GLU A 83 11.87 -4.43 4.15
N TYR A 84 11.08 -3.49 3.64
CA TYR A 84 9.78 -3.76 3.03
C TYR A 84 9.80 -3.84 1.51
N ARG A 85 10.96 -3.64 0.85
CA ARG A 85 11.05 -3.53 -0.61
C ARG A 85 10.41 -4.72 -1.31
N GLU A 86 10.80 -5.94 -0.96
CA GLU A 86 10.30 -7.17 -1.59
C GLU A 86 8.77 -7.26 -1.51
N PHE A 87 8.19 -6.90 -0.37
CA PHE A 87 6.74 -6.89 -0.17
C PHE A 87 6.04 -5.81 -1.01
N LEU A 88 6.63 -4.61 -1.12
CA LEU A 88 6.08 -3.53 -1.94
C LEU A 88 6.14 -3.86 -3.44
N GLU A 89 7.20 -4.54 -3.89
CA GLU A 89 7.33 -5.05 -5.26
C GLU A 89 6.32 -6.17 -5.55
N GLU A 90 6.11 -7.07 -4.59
CA GLU A 90 5.09 -8.11 -4.64
C GLU A 90 3.69 -7.49 -4.86
N LEU A 91 3.28 -6.54 -4.01
CA LEU A 91 1.97 -5.87 -4.15
C LEU A 91 1.80 -5.16 -5.51
N LEU A 92 2.86 -4.52 -6.02
CA LEU A 92 2.85 -3.88 -7.34
C LEU A 92 2.67 -4.90 -8.48
N ALA A 93 3.35 -6.06 -8.41
CA ALA A 93 3.22 -7.12 -9.40
C ALA A 93 1.77 -7.64 -9.47
N PHE A 94 1.13 -7.85 -8.32
CA PHE A 94 -0.28 -8.22 -8.23
C PHE A 94 -1.20 -7.16 -8.87
N TYR A 95 -0.95 -5.89 -8.61
CA TYR A 95 -1.74 -4.80 -9.19
C TYR A 95 -1.65 -4.73 -10.73
N ILE A 96 -0.44 -4.89 -11.28
CA ILE A 96 -0.24 -4.91 -12.74
C ILE A 96 -0.92 -6.14 -13.36
N SER A 97 -0.93 -7.27 -12.64
CA SER A 97 -1.51 -8.52 -13.12
C SER A 97 -3.03 -8.46 -13.33
N GLU A 98 -3.75 -7.62 -12.60
CA GLU A 98 -5.20 -7.47 -12.78
C GLU A 98 -5.56 -6.78 -14.11
N ARG A 99 -4.60 -6.03 -14.69
CA ARG A 99 -4.78 -5.33 -15.97
C ARG A 99 -4.55 -6.22 -17.19
N TYR A 100 -3.96 -7.40 -17.02
CA TYR A 100 -3.68 -8.35 -18.11
C TYR A 100 -4.33 -9.71 -17.84
N PRO A 101 -5.34 -10.14 -18.64
CA PRO A 101 -6.08 -11.38 -18.41
C PRO A 101 -5.21 -12.64 -18.24
N SER A 102 -4.09 -12.72 -18.98
CA SER A 102 -3.16 -13.85 -18.96
C SER A 102 -2.30 -13.93 -17.68
N TYR A 103 -2.07 -12.80 -17.01
CA TYR A 103 -1.36 -12.76 -15.73
C TYR A 103 -2.32 -12.99 -14.56
N LYS A 104 -3.53 -12.44 -14.67
CA LYS A 104 -4.60 -12.62 -13.69
C LYS A 104 -4.89 -14.09 -13.41
N GLU A 105 -4.93 -14.95 -14.43
CA GLU A 105 -5.14 -16.41 -14.22
C GLU A 105 -4.02 -17.06 -13.42
N LYS A 106 -2.75 -16.82 -13.79
CA LYS A 106 -1.59 -17.40 -13.08
C LYS A 106 -1.50 -16.96 -11.63
N ILE A 107 -1.85 -15.70 -11.39
CA ILE A 107 -1.81 -15.08 -10.07
C ILE A 107 -3.02 -15.50 -9.23
N THR A 108 -4.21 -15.61 -9.82
CA THR A 108 -5.39 -16.16 -9.14
C THR A 108 -5.13 -17.60 -8.68
N LEU A 109 -4.37 -18.38 -9.44
CA LEU A 109 -3.97 -19.73 -9.05
C LEU A 109 -2.91 -19.77 -7.93
N SER A 110 -2.13 -18.70 -7.73
CA SER A 110 -1.10 -18.64 -6.69
C SER A 110 -1.59 -18.03 -5.37
N VAL A 111 -2.63 -17.20 -5.40
CA VAL A 111 -3.20 -16.60 -4.18
C VAL A 111 -4.24 -17.54 -3.56
N ASN A 112 -3.96 -18.00 -2.35
CA ASN A 112 -4.84 -18.83 -1.55
C ASN A 112 -5.11 -18.16 -0.19
N HIS A 113 -5.89 -18.81 0.66
CA HIS A 113 -6.19 -18.30 2.00
C HIS A 113 -4.93 -17.98 2.81
N GLN A 114 -3.95 -18.89 2.83
CA GLN A 114 -2.74 -18.73 3.63
C GLN A 114 -1.91 -17.54 3.15
N SER A 115 -1.71 -17.38 1.84
CA SER A 115 -0.98 -16.23 1.31
C SER A 115 -1.77 -14.92 1.51
N ALA A 116 -3.09 -14.93 1.37
CA ALA A 116 -3.92 -13.74 1.65
C ALA A 116 -3.85 -13.29 3.11
N VAL A 117 -3.88 -14.23 4.07
CA VAL A 117 -3.68 -13.93 5.49
C VAL A 117 -2.30 -13.33 5.74
N ALA A 118 -1.24 -13.92 5.16
CA ALA A 118 0.12 -13.44 5.33
C ALA A 118 0.30 -12.02 4.76
N ILE A 119 -0.21 -11.78 3.53
CA ILE A 119 -0.17 -10.47 2.87
C ILE A 119 -0.96 -9.44 3.67
N LEU A 120 -2.18 -9.75 4.13
CA LEU A 120 -2.96 -8.82 4.94
C LEU A 120 -2.28 -8.49 6.27
N SER A 121 -1.69 -9.49 6.93
CA SER A 121 -0.94 -9.28 8.17
C SER A 121 0.26 -8.36 7.95
N LYS A 122 1.03 -8.58 6.87
CA LYS A 122 2.18 -7.73 6.54
C LYS A 122 1.74 -6.33 6.11
N ALA A 123 0.65 -6.21 5.36
CA ALA A 123 0.07 -4.92 4.99
C ALA A 123 -0.33 -4.13 6.24
N LYS A 124 -0.97 -4.73 7.23
CA LYS A 124 -1.31 -4.07 8.50
C LYS A 124 -0.06 -3.57 9.25
N GLU A 125 1.01 -4.37 9.28
CA GLU A 125 2.29 -3.97 9.87
C GLU A 125 2.88 -2.74 9.17
N VAL A 126 3.01 -2.80 7.84
CA VAL A 126 3.56 -1.70 7.03
C VAL A 126 2.68 -0.46 7.13
N PHE A 127 1.35 -0.61 7.12
CA PHE A 127 0.39 0.48 7.26
C PHE A 127 0.52 1.18 8.62
N ALA A 128 0.65 0.42 9.71
CA ALA A 128 0.87 0.99 11.04
C ALA A 128 2.19 1.77 11.13
N TRP A 129 3.25 1.23 10.51
CA TRP A 129 4.52 1.95 10.41
C TRP A 129 4.38 3.23 9.59
N LEU A 130 3.74 3.20 8.41
CA LEU A 130 3.48 4.38 7.58
C LEU A 130 2.72 5.47 8.35
N LYS A 131 1.69 5.08 9.12
CA LYS A 131 0.96 6.03 9.98
C LYS A 131 1.85 6.68 11.04
N SER A 132 2.83 5.96 11.59
CA SER A 132 3.79 6.54 12.55
C SER A 132 4.70 7.61 11.95
N LEU A 133 4.84 7.67 10.62
CA LEU A 133 5.64 8.69 9.92
C LEU A 133 4.92 10.04 9.76
N LYS A 134 3.65 10.14 10.19
CA LYS A 134 2.87 11.39 10.22
C LYS A 134 3.52 12.46 11.11
N ILE A 135 4.24 12.03 12.16
CA ILE A 135 4.88 12.87 13.19
C ILE A 135 5.86 13.86 12.57
#